data_AF-A0ABD3B1N4-F1
#
_entry.id   AF-A0ABD3B1N4-F1
#
_cell.length_a   1.000
_cell.length_b   1.000
_cell.length_c   1.000
_cell.angle_alpha   90.00
_cell.angle_beta   90.00
_cell.angle_gamma   90.00
#
_symmetry.space_group_name_H-M   'P 1'
#
loop_
_entity.id
_entity.type
_entity.pdbx_description
1 polymer ?
#
loop_
_entity_poly.entity_id
_entity_poly.type
_entity_poly.pdbx_seq_one_letter_code
_entity_poly.pdbx_strand_id
1 'polypeptide(L)'
;MVEFVKYERSLSSFNDYAYASPFWSKVVCKSENDTLEAQLKPSCGRACNLAFNYATNKLYIADDYYGLGVVGPDGGQAIQLANSADGIDFKWLYALTVDQRTGVIYFTDVSTI
;
A
#
# COMPACT_ATOMS: atom_id res chain seq x y z
N MET A 1 -3.91 -9.84 -2.98
CA MET A 1 -2.75 -8.97 -3.23
C MET A 1 -2.38 -8.26 -1.94
N VAL A 2 -1.27 -8.67 -1.34
CA VAL A 2 -0.69 -8.13 -0.09
C VAL A 2 0.59 -7.33 -0.34
N GLU A 3 1.06 -7.32 -1.60
CA GLU A 3 2.30 -6.69 -2.07
C GLU A 3 2.03 -5.88 -3.34
N PHE A 4 2.80 -4.81 -3.56
CA PHE A 4 2.79 -4.05 -4.81
C PHE A 4 3.83 -4.64 -5.75
N VAL A 5 3.39 -5.05 -6.94
CA VAL A 5 4.27 -5.59 -7.98
C VAL A 5 4.47 -4.58 -9.10
N LYS A 6 5.69 -4.55 -9.65
CA LYS A 6 6.06 -3.75 -10.82
C LYS A 6 6.30 -4.67 -12.00
N TYR A 7 5.63 -4.39 -13.12
CA TYR A 7 5.90 -5.09 -14.38
C TYR A 7 7.10 -4.46 -15.09
N GLU A 8 8.14 -5.27 -15.35
CA GLU A 8 9.30 -4.85 -16.12
C GLU A 8 9.23 -5.40 -17.54
N ARG A 9 8.95 -4.51 -18.49
CA ARG A 9 8.76 -4.86 -19.90
C ARG A 9 10.00 -5.50 -20.52
N SER A 10 11.20 -5.04 -20.18
CA SER A 10 12.47 -5.57 -20.70
C SER A 10 12.68 -7.04 -20.34
N LEU A 11 12.22 -7.45 -19.16
CA LEU A 11 12.33 -8.82 -18.66
C LEU A 11 11.04 -9.63 -18.89
N SER A 12 9.95 -8.96 -19.28
CA SER A 12 8.60 -9.54 -19.38
C SER A 12 8.17 -10.25 -18.09
N SER A 13 8.55 -9.68 -16.93
CA SER A 13 8.33 -10.28 -15.61
C SER A 13 7.76 -9.28 -14.61
N PHE A 14 7.22 -9.79 -13.51
CA PHE A 14 6.81 -9.00 -12.35
C PHE A 14 7.88 -9.12 -11.26
N ASN A 15 8.22 -7.98 -10.66
CA ASN A 15 9.11 -7.91 -9.51
C ASN A 15 8.34 -7.33 -8.31
N ASP A 16 8.61 -7.86 -7.13
CA ASP A 16 8.13 -7.30 -5.87
C ASP A 16 8.69 -5.87 -5.75
N TYR A 17 7.82 -4.88 -5.54
CA TYR A 17 8.21 -3.47 -5.50
C TYR A 17 8.10 -2.90 -4.09
N ALA A 18 6.94 -3.01 -3.45
CA ALA A 18 6.72 -2.43 -2.13
C ALA A 18 5.71 -3.22 -1.30
N TYR A 19 5.76 -3.02 0.02
CA TYR A 19 4.83 -3.61 0.98
C TYR A 19 4.56 -2.61 2.10
N ALA A 20 3.30 -2.56 2.56
CA ALA A 20 2.90 -1.65 3.63
C ALA A 20 3.26 -2.20 5.02
N SER A 21 3.12 -3.51 5.19
CA SER A 21 3.37 -4.15 6.49
C SER A 21 4.86 -4.23 6.82
N PRO A 22 5.29 -3.85 8.05
CA PRO A 22 6.64 -4.11 8.55
C PRO A 22 6.91 -5.60 8.79
N PHE A 23 5.88 -6.44 8.81
CA PHE A 23 5.97 -7.88 9.04
C PHE A 23 5.87 -8.69 7.75
N TRP A 24 5.80 -8.01 6.61
CA TRP A 24 5.70 -8.68 5.33
C TRP A 24 6.97 -9.52 5.07
N SER A 25 6.75 -10.78 4.70
CA SER A 25 7.81 -11.62 4.16
C SER A 25 7.23 -12.59 3.15
N LYS A 26 8.01 -12.94 2.14
CA LYS A 26 7.60 -13.89 1.10
C LYS A 26 7.21 -15.25 1.67
N VAL A 27 7.89 -15.70 2.73
CA VAL A 27 7.64 -17.02 3.35
C VAL A 27 6.30 -17.06 4.07
N VAL A 28 5.90 -15.95 4.69
CA VAL A 28 4.67 -15.88 5.50
C VAL A 28 3.48 -15.42 4.67
N CYS A 29 3.66 -14.37 3.88
CA CYS A 29 2.55 -13.63 3.27
C CYS A 29 2.19 -14.11 1.86
N LYS A 30 3.08 -14.86 1.20
CA LYS A 30 2.80 -15.42 -0.13
C LYS A 30 2.17 -16.81 0.06
N SER A 31 0.85 -16.87 -0.07
CA SER A 31 0.08 -18.12 -0.01
C SER A 31 -0.62 -18.39 -1.33
N GLU A 32 -0.66 -19.66 -1.75
CA GLU A 32 -1.48 -20.13 -2.86
C GLU A 32 -2.92 -20.50 -2.42
N ASN A 33 -3.21 -20.36 -1.13
CA ASN A 33 -4.53 -20.63 -0.56
C ASN A 33 -5.22 -19.30 -0.21
N ASP A 34 -6.27 -18.97 -0.96
CA ASP A 34 -7.03 -17.73 -0.79
C ASP A 34 -7.59 -17.53 0.63
N THR A 35 -7.98 -18.62 1.30
CA THR A 35 -8.50 -18.56 2.68
C THR A 35 -7.40 -18.17 3.66
N LEU A 36 -6.21 -18.74 3.48
CA LEU A 36 -5.04 -18.41 4.30
C LEU A 36 -4.54 -16.99 4.00
N GLU A 37 -4.51 -16.58 2.73
CA GLU A 37 -4.18 -15.19 2.37
C GLU A 37 -5.11 -14.20 3.08
N ALA A 38 -6.43 -14.46 3.07
CA ALA A 38 -7.41 -13.60 3.74
C ALA A 38 -7.16 -13.48 5.25
N GLN A 39 -6.79 -14.58 5.92
CA GLN A 39 -6.47 -14.59 7.35
C GLN A 39 -5.17 -13.84 7.67
N LEU A 40 -4.24 -13.77 6.72
CA LEU A 40 -2.95 -13.12 6.88
C LEU A 40 -2.97 -11.63 6.57
N LYS A 41 -4.00 -11.11 5.90
CA LYS A 41 -4.09 -9.68 5.57
C LYS A 41 -3.84 -8.72 6.75
N PRO A 42 -4.34 -8.98 7.99
CA PRO A 42 -4.05 -8.11 9.12
C PRO A 42 -2.56 -7.96 9.45
N SER A 43 -1.76 -9.01 9.23
CA SER A 43 -0.30 -8.98 9.48
C SER A 43 0.51 -8.69 8.22
N CYS A 44 0.02 -9.04 7.05
CA CYS A 44 0.73 -8.90 5.77
C CYS A 44 0.38 -7.60 5.02
N GLY A 45 -0.70 -6.93 5.41
CA GLY A 45 -1.26 -5.79 4.72
C GLY A 45 -2.21 -6.20 3.60
N ARG A 46 -2.93 -5.22 3.07
CA ARG A 46 -3.80 -5.37 1.92
C ARG A 46 -3.93 -4.02 1.21
N ALA A 47 -3.00 -3.83 0.29
CA ALA A 47 -2.98 -2.79 -0.70
C ALA A 47 -4.35 -2.61 -1.40
N CYS A 48 -4.93 -1.41 -1.32
CA CYS A 48 -6.16 -1.07 -2.05
C CYS A 48 -5.91 -0.05 -3.17
N ASN A 49 -4.94 0.88 -3.01
CA ASN A 49 -4.64 1.87 -4.03
C ASN A 49 -3.20 2.38 -3.99
N LEU A 50 -2.82 3.07 -5.07
CA LEU A 50 -1.50 3.58 -5.38
C LEU A 50 -1.59 4.92 -6.11
N ALA A 51 -0.75 5.90 -5.77
CA ALA A 51 -0.51 7.03 -6.67
C ALA A 51 0.94 7.53 -6.59
N PHE A 52 1.50 7.82 -7.76
CA PHE A 52 2.82 8.41 -7.87
C PHE A 52 2.74 9.93 -7.68
N ASN A 53 3.70 10.48 -6.95
CA ASN A 53 4.09 11.87 -7.05
C ASN A 53 5.30 11.97 -7.98
N TYR A 54 5.09 12.50 -9.18
CA TYR A 54 6.14 12.55 -10.22
C TYR A 54 7.27 13.54 -9.88
N ALA A 55 6.96 14.61 -9.13
CA ALA A 55 7.97 15.61 -8.77
C ALA A 55 9.00 15.05 -7.78
N THR A 56 8.58 14.14 -6.89
CA THR A 56 9.45 13.58 -5.84
C THR A 56 9.86 12.13 -6.07
N ASN A 57 9.37 11.49 -7.14
CA ASN A 57 9.53 10.05 -7.40
C ASN A 57 9.12 9.17 -6.21
N LYS A 58 8.03 9.56 -5.53
CA LYS A 58 7.48 8.79 -4.40
C LYS A 58 6.20 8.10 -4.82
N LEU A 59 6.01 6.88 -4.33
CA LEU A 59 4.77 6.14 -4.47
C LEU A 59 4.01 6.16 -3.14
N TYR A 60 2.80 6.71 -3.17
CA TYR A 60 1.87 6.70 -2.05
C TYR A 60 0.97 5.48 -2.13
N ILE A 61 0.68 4.93 -0.95
CA ILE A 61 0.02 3.64 -0.77
C ILE A 61 -1.16 3.85 0.15
N ALA A 62 -2.34 3.38 -0.26
CA ALA A 62 -3.47 3.19 0.63
C ALA A 62 -3.58 1.69 0.96
N ASP A 63 -3.36 1.36 2.23
CA ASP A 63 -3.49 0.02 2.76
C ASP A 63 -4.64 -0.04 3.78
N ASP A 64 -5.37 -1.15 3.76
CA ASP A 64 -6.52 -1.43 4.62
C ASP A 64 -6.13 -1.50 6.11
N TYR A 65 -4.98 -2.10 6.42
CA TYR A 65 -4.52 -2.34 7.79
C TYR A 65 -3.42 -1.38 8.25
N TYR A 66 -2.63 -0.88 7.31
CA TYR A 66 -1.49 0.00 7.59
C TYR A 66 -1.73 1.46 7.16
N GLY A 67 -2.93 1.81 6.72
CA GLY A 67 -3.33 3.18 6.44
C GLY A 67 -2.58 3.80 5.26
N LEU A 68 -2.30 5.10 5.36
CA LEU A 68 -1.58 5.85 4.34
C LEU A 68 -0.07 5.65 4.53
N GLY A 69 0.59 5.13 3.50
CA GLY A 69 2.05 4.92 3.47
C GLY A 69 2.71 5.60 2.27
N VAL A 70 4.05 5.68 2.32
CA VAL A 70 4.86 6.17 1.20
C VAL A 70 6.15 5.38 1.07
N VAL A 71 6.60 5.18 -0.18
CA VAL A 71 7.87 4.55 -0.51
C VAL A 71 8.63 5.36 -1.56
N GLY A 72 9.96 5.28 -1.52
CA GLY A 72 10.84 5.91 -2.50
C GLY A 72 10.89 5.16 -3.84
N PRO A 73 11.69 5.65 -4.81
CA PRO A 73 11.76 5.07 -6.15
C PRO A 73 12.28 3.63 -6.16
N ASP A 74 13.09 3.25 -5.18
CA ASP A 74 13.66 1.91 -5.05
C ASP A 74 12.69 0.89 -4.43
N GLY A 75 11.49 1.32 -4.04
CA GLY A 75 10.52 0.43 -3.39
C GLY A 75 10.93 0.05 -1.97
N GLY A 76 10.50 -1.14 -1.54
CA GLY A 76 10.72 -1.69 -0.20
C GLY A 76 9.57 -1.44 0.78
N GLN A 77 9.90 -1.42 2.07
CA GLN A 77 8.93 -1.18 3.13
C GLN A 77 8.43 0.27 3.10
N ALA A 78 7.11 0.45 3.05
CA ALA A 78 6.52 1.76 3.13
C ALA A 78 6.69 2.37 4.53
N ILE A 79 6.93 3.68 4.58
CA ILE A 79 6.85 4.47 5.80
C ILE A 79 5.38 4.86 5.99
N GLN A 80 4.79 4.51 7.13
CA GLN A 80 3.44 4.94 7.49
C GLN A 80 3.41 6.45 7.78
N LEU A 81 2.48 7.15 7.15
CA LEU A 81 2.28 8.59 7.30
C LEU A 81 1.06 8.92 8.16
N ALA A 82 -0.04 8.18 8.01
CA ALA A 82 -1.27 8.40 8.78
C ALA A 82 -2.08 7.12 8.89
N ASN A 83 -2.67 6.89 10.06
CA ASN A 83 -3.58 5.77 10.34
C ASN A 83 -4.91 6.23 10.98
N SER A 84 -5.07 7.53 11.20
CA SER A 84 -6.25 8.12 11.83
C SER A 84 -6.44 9.57 11.38
N ALA A 85 -7.66 10.08 11.52
CA ALA A 85 -8.00 11.49 11.41
C ALA A 85 -9.03 11.84 12.49
N ASP A 86 -8.92 13.03 13.08
CA ASP A 86 -9.83 13.51 14.14
C ASP A 86 -10.00 12.53 15.32
N GLY A 87 -8.95 11.76 15.63
CA GLY A 87 -8.96 10.76 16.69
C GLY A 87 -9.71 9.46 16.35
N ILE A 88 -10.16 9.29 15.11
CA ILE A 88 -10.79 8.07 14.60
C ILE A 88 -9.80 7.34 13.70
N ASP A 89 -9.52 6.08 14.04
CA ASP A 89 -8.67 5.22 13.22
C ASP A 89 -9.33 4.90 11.88
N PHE A 90 -8.54 4.94 10.81
CA PHE A 90 -8.97 4.41 9.53
C PHE A 90 -9.22 2.91 9.65
N LYS A 91 -10.31 2.43 9.04
CA LYS A 91 -10.60 0.98 9.01
C LYS A 91 -10.44 0.36 7.64
N TRP A 92 -10.66 1.13 6.58
CA TRP A 92 -10.48 0.62 5.23
C TRP A 92 -10.21 1.74 4.23
N LEU A 93 -8.93 2.08 4.06
CA LEU A 93 -8.53 3.00 2.98
C LEU A 93 -8.68 2.32 1.61
N TYR A 94 -9.34 3.00 0.68
CA TYR A 94 -9.76 2.38 -0.59
C TYR A 94 -9.23 3.06 -1.85
N ALA A 95 -9.31 4.39 -1.93
CA ALA A 95 -8.85 5.16 -3.08
C ALA A 95 -7.84 6.23 -2.64
N LEU A 96 -6.92 6.59 -3.53
CA LEU A 96 -5.86 7.56 -3.27
C LEU A 96 -5.45 8.28 -4.56
N THR A 97 -5.18 9.58 -4.45
CA THR A 97 -4.63 10.40 -5.54
C THR A 97 -3.68 11.45 -4.99
N VAL A 98 -2.76 11.90 -5.84
CA VAL A 98 -1.84 13.01 -5.54
C VAL A 98 -2.10 14.12 -6.54
N ASP A 99 -2.39 15.32 -6.03
CA ASP A 99 -2.35 16.54 -6.85
C ASP A 99 -0.90 16.80 -7.27
N GLN A 100 -0.60 16.58 -8.55
CA GLN A 100 0.76 16.66 -9.07
C GLN A 100 1.35 18.08 -9.02
N ARG A 101 0.51 19.12 -8.90
CA ARG A 101 0.98 20.51 -8.81
C ARG A 101 1.38 20.88 -7.38
N THR A 102 0.62 20.40 -6.39
CA THR A 102 0.79 20.82 -4.99
C THR A 102 1.46 19.76 -4.12
N GLY A 103 1.45 18.50 -4.55
CA GLY A 103 1.87 17.35 -3.76
C GLY A 103 0.86 16.93 -2.68
N VAL A 104 -0.31 17.57 -2.61
CA VAL A 104 -1.37 17.21 -1.65
C VAL A 104 -1.94 15.84 -2.01
N ILE A 105 -2.16 15.03 -0.98
CA ILE A 105 -2.66 13.66 -1.10
C ILE A 105 -4.12 13.67 -0.65
N TYR A 106 -5.00 13.09 -1.48
CA TYR A 106 -6.41 12.87 -1.14
C TYR A 106 -6.66 11.37 -1.15
N PHE A 107 -7.37 10.87 -0.15
CA PHE A 107 -7.70 9.45 -0.03
C PHE A 107 -9.06 9.27 0.64
N THR A 108 -9.63 8.08 0.53
CA THR A 108 -10.95 7.74 1.09
C THR A 108 -10.85 6.58 2.06
N ASP A 109 -11.53 6.68 3.20
CA ASP A 109 -11.91 5.54 4.03
C ASP A 109 -13.35 5.15 3.69
N VAL A 110 -13.60 3.88 3.37
CA VAL A 110 -14.95 3.39 3.00
C VAL A 110 -15.71 2.75 4.15
N SER A 111 -15.10 2.73 5.34
CA SER A 111 -15.74 2.17 6.52
C SER A 111 -16.80 3.11 7.12
N THR A 112 -17.76 2.51 7.81
CA THR A 112 -18.67 3.22 8.71
C THR A 112 -18.04 3.25 10.10
N ILE A 113 -18.22 4.35 10.83
CA ILE A 113 -17.95 4.43 12.27
C ILE A 113 -18.76 3.35 13.01
#